data_AF-A0A2G5ZJB0-F1
#
_entry.id   AF-A0A2G5ZJB0-F1
#
_cell.length_a   1.000
_cell.length_b   1.000
_cell.length_c   1.000
_cell.angle_alpha   90.00
_cell.angle_beta   90.00
_cell.angle_gamma   90.00
#
_symmetry.space_group_name_H-M   'P 1'
#
loop_
_entity.id
_entity.type
_entity.pdbx_description
1 polymer ?
#
loop_
_entity_poly.entity_id
_entity_poly.type
_entity_poly.pdbx_seq_one_letter_code
_entity_poly.pdbx_strand_id
1 'polypeptide(L)' 'MNPATDRMLIRIKDVYLFIRDNGKVTTEDVADEFNISSRTAQRDLNVLEYNELIKSSVRGEWTTTSKKVKLPS' A
#
# COMPACT_ATOMS: atom_id res chain seq x y z
N MET A 1 9.75 -19.43 0.48
CA MET A 1 9.36 -18.57 -0.66
C MET A 1 10.62 -18.01 -1.28
N ASN A 2 10.57 -17.47 -2.51
CA ASN A 2 11.73 -16.80 -3.10
C ASN A 2 12.00 -15.49 -2.33
N PRO A 3 13.23 -15.19 -1.91
CA PRO A 3 13.56 -13.97 -1.15
C PRO A 3 13.07 -12.67 -1.78
N ALA A 4 12.99 -12.60 -3.13
CA ALA A 4 12.47 -11.44 -3.83
C ALA A 4 10.95 -11.25 -3.61
N THR A 5 10.21 -12.36 -3.61
CA THR A 5 8.76 -12.37 -3.33
C THR A 5 8.48 -11.94 -1.90
N ASP A 6 9.26 -12.44 -0.94
CA ASP A 6 9.09 -12.11 0.48
C ASP A 6 9.30 -10.61 0.74
N ARG A 7 10.35 -10.02 0.16
CA ARG A 7 10.61 -8.57 0.27
C ARG A 7 9.47 -7.73 -0.32
N MET A 8 8.91 -8.16 -1.46
CA MET A 8 7.79 -7.47 -2.09
C MET A 8 6.53 -7.54 -1.22
N LEU A 9 6.20 -8.71 -0.66
CA LEU A 9 5.04 -8.88 0.21
C LEU A 9 5.17 -8.09 1.52
N ILE A 10 6.37 -8.07 2.11
CA ILE A 10 6.66 -7.22 3.28
C ILE A 10 6.42 -5.76 2.95
N ARG A 11 6.99 -5.27 1.84
CA ARG A 11 6.79 -3.87 1.41
C ARG A 11 5.31 -3.54 1.20
N ILE A 12 4.54 -4.39 0.51
CA ILE A 12 3.10 -4.16 0.28
C ILE A 12 2.33 -4.08 1.60
N LYS A 13 2.66 -4.94 2.57
CA LYS A 13 2.08 -4.88 3.92
C LYS A 13 2.41 -3.55 4.60
N ASP A 14 3.66 -3.12 4.53
CA ASP A 14 4.11 -1.88 5.17
C ASP A 14 3.47 -0.64 4.51
N VAL A 15 3.29 -0.64 3.18
CA VAL A 15 2.50 0.38 2.46
C VAL A 15 1.07 0.47 2.98
N TYR A 16 0.41 -0.67 3.21
CA TYR A 16 -0.94 -0.66 3.80
C TYR A 16 -0.97 -0.02 5.20
N LEU A 17 0.01 -0.33 6.04
CA LEU A 17 0.11 0.24 7.39
C LEU A 17 0.36 1.75 7.32
N PHE A 18 1.24 2.19 6.43
CA PHE A 18 1.49 3.61 6.19
C PHE A 18 0.22 4.38 5.78
N ILE A 19 -0.57 3.84 4.84
CA ILE A 19 -1.85 4.45 4.42
C ILE A 19 -2.83 4.50 5.60
N ARG A 20 -2.89 3.43 6.40
CA ARG A 20 -3.78 3.33 7.56
C ARG A 20 -3.44 4.37 8.63
N ASP A 21 -2.16 4.58 8.91
CA ASP A 21 -1.71 5.47 9.97
C ASP A 21 -1.81 6.95 9.57
N ASN A 22 -1.65 7.27 8.28
CA ASN A 22 -1.79 8.63 7.75
C ASN A 22 -3.22 8.98 7.29
N GLY A 23 -4.09 7.98 7.12
CA GLY A 23 -5.49 8.12 6.71
C GLY A 23 -5.67 8.40 5.21
N LYS A 24 -4.90 9.31 4.63
CA LYS A 24 -4.86 9.59 3.18
C LYS A 24 -3.45 9.87 2.72
N VAL A 25 -3.08 9.31 1.57
CA VAL A 25 -1.76 9.50 0.95
C VAL A 25 -1.86 9.53 -0.57
N THR A 26 -0.83 10.03 -1.24
CA THR A 26 -0.67 9.99 -2.69
C THR A 26 0.26 8.85 -3.14
N THR A 27 0.30 8.58 -4.45
CA THR A 27 1.27 7.63 -5.01
C THR A 27 2.71 8.11 -4.79
N GLU A 28 2.92 9.43 -4.81
CA GLU A 28 4.20 10.09 -4.54
C GLU A 28 4.62 9.93 -3.08
N ASP A 29 3.72 10.13 -2.11
CA ASP A 29 4.04 9.91 -0.69
C ASP A 29 4.53 8.49 -0.43
N VAL A 30 3.91 7.49 -1.08
CA VAL A 30 4.34 6.09 -0.99
C VAL A 30 5.68 5.85 -1.68
N ALA A 31 5.92 6.51 -2.82
CA ALA A 31 7.19 6.39 -3.52
C ALA A 31 8.35 6.94 -2.67
N ASP A 32 8.14 8.09 -2.05
CA ASP A 32 9.13 8.79 -1.24
C ASP A 32 9.38 8.05 0.09
N GLU A 33 8.33 7.65 0.82
CA GLU A 33 8.46 6.94 2.10
C GLU A 33 9.24 5.62 1.96
N PHE A 34 8.98 4.86 0.89
CA PHE A 34 9.59 3.55 0.67
C PHE A 34 10.84 3.60 -0.23
N ASN A 35 11.25 4.80 -0.68
CA ASN A 35 12.36 5.01 -1.61
C ASN A 35 12.28 4.10 -2.85
N ILE A 36 11.10 4.07 -3.48
CA ILE A 36 10.80 3.29 -4.68
C ILE A 36 10.30 4.19 -5.81
N SER A 37 10.36 3.71 -7.05
CA SER A 37 9.74 4.45 -8.17
C SER A 37 8.22 4.55 -8.01
N SER A 38 7.60 5.61 -8.53
CA SER A 38 6.14 5.76 -8.57
C SER A 38 5.47 4.59 -9.29
N ARG A 39 6.14 3.97 -10.28
CA ARG A 39 5.66 2.74 -10.95
C ARG A 39 5.59 1.56 -9.99
N THR A 40 6.58 1.41 -9.10
CA THR A 40 6.58 0.35 -8.08
C THR A 40 5.50 0.62 -7.03
N ALA A 41 5.40 1.86 -6.53
CA ALA A 41 4.37 2.27 -5.60
C ALA A 41 2.96 1.99 -6.16
N GLN A 42 2.71 2.39 -7.41
CA GLN A 42 1.43 2.13 -8.08
C GLN A 42 1.13 0.63 -8.18
N ARG A 43 2.13 -0.23 -8.43
CA ARG A 43 1.91 -1.69 -8.47
C ARG A 43 1.51 -2.24 -7.11
N ASP A 44 2.13 -1.76 -6.03
CA ASP A 44 1.81 -2.19 -4.67
C ASP A 44 0.41 -1.71 -4.26
N LEU A 45 0.07 -0.45 -4.59
CA LEU A 45 -1.26 0.12 -4.41
C LEU A 45 -2.32 -0.69 -5.16
N ASN A 46 -2.06 -1.08 -6.41
CA ASN A 46 -2.98 -1.90 -7.19
C ASN A 46 -3.20 -3.29 -6.56
N VAL A 47 -2.18 -3.89 -5.93
CA VAL A 47 -2.35 -5.15 -5.21
C VAL A 47 -3.27 -4.95 -4.00
N LEU A 48 -3.08 -3.89 -3.23
CA LEU A 48 -3.93 -3.58 -2.08
C LEU A 48 -5.37 -3.25 -2.50
N GLU A 49 -5.55 -2.49 -3.57
CA GLU A 49 -6.85 -2.13 -4.13
C GLU A 49 -7.60 -3.35 -4.66
N TYR A 50 -6.91 -4.23 -5.41
CA TYR A 50 -7.48 -5.49 -5.89
C TYR A 50 -7.99 -6.37 -4.74
N ASN A 51 -7.32 -6.34 -3.59
CA ASN A 51 -7.73 -7.05 -2.38
C ASN A 51 -8.74 -6.27 -1.52
N GLU A 52 -9.24 -5.13 -2.00
CA GLU A 52 -10.20 -4.25 -1.32
C GLU A 52 -9.71 -3.73 0.03
N LEU A 53 -8.39 -3.62 0.22
CA LEU A 53 -7.79 -3.11 1.47
C LEU A 53 -7.68 -1.59 1.46
N ILE A 54 -7.52 -1.02 0.27
CA ILE A 54 -7.51 0.42 0.03
C ILE A 54 -8.45 0.77 -1.13
N LYS A 55 -8.76 2.05 -1.27
CA LYS A 55 -9.51 2.62 -2.38
C LYS A 55 -8.98 3.99 -2.76
N SER A 56 -9.19 4.37 -4.01
CA SER A 56 -8.98 5.73 -4.48
C SER A 56 -10.12 6.63 -3.97
N SER A 57 -9.80 7.66 -3.18
CA SER A 57 -10.81 8.62 -2.70
C SER A 57 -11.08 9.72 -3.74
N VAL A 58 -10.02 10.15 -4.42
CA VAL A 58 -9.99 10.93 -5.66
C VAL A 58 -8.79 10.43 -6.47
N ARG A 59 -8.73 10.77 -7.76
CA ARG A 59 -7.66 10.30 -8.65
C ARG A 59 -6.27 10.65 -8.08
N GLY A 60 -5.50 9.62 -7.72
CA GLY A 60 -4.14 9.77 -7.17
C GLY A 60 -4.07 9.76 -5.64
N GLU A 61 -5.19 9.79 -4.93
CA GLU A 61 -5.25 9.72 -3.46
C GLU A 61 -5.84 8.41 -2.97
N TRP A 62 -5.15 7.79 -2.01
CA TRP A 62 -5.45 6.46 -1.48
C TRP A 62 -5.80 6.52 0.01
N THR A 63 -6.80 5.74 0.39
CA THR A 63 -7.23 5.57 1.79
C THR A 63 -7.67 4.13 2.04
N THR A 64 -7.62 3.67 3.29
CA THR A 64 -8.07 2.32 3.65
C THR A 64 -9.58 2.15 3.48
N THR A 65 -10.03 0.92 3.19
CA THR A 65 -11.44 0.56 3.24
C THR A 65 -11.88 0.23 4.68
N SER A 66 -13.17 -0.06 4.87
CA SER A 66 -13.72 -0.57 6.14
C SER A 66 -13.55 -2.09 6.31
N LYS A 67 -12.85 -2.76 5.38
CA LYS A 67 -12.62 -4.22 5.43
C LYS A 67 -11.85 -4.56 6.70
N LYS A 68 -12.40 -5.46 7.52
CA LYS A 68 -11.72 -5.92 8.74
C LYS A 68 -10.50 -6.76 8.36
N VAL A 69 -9.33 -6.34 8.83
CA VAL A 69 -8.06 -7.04 8.62
C VAL A 69 -7.48 -7.43 9.96
N LYS A 70 -7.00 -8.67 10.07
CA LYS A 70 -6.26 -9.12 11.25
C LYS A 70 -4.83 -8.63 11.12
N LEU A 71 -4.46 -7.65 11.93
CA LEU A 71 -3.06 -7.25 12.02
C LEU A 71 -2.27 -8.34 12.75
N PRO A 72 -1.07 -8.70 12.25
CA PRO A 72 -0.15 -9.49 13.05
C PRO A 72 0.27 -8.69 14.28
N SER A 73 0.27 -9.36 15.43
CA SER A 73 0.77 -8.87 16.72
C SER A 73 2.28 -8.74 16.73
#